data_AF-A0A1G9SGS5-F1
#
_entry.id   AF-A0A1G9SGS5-F1
#
_cell.length_a   1.000
_cell.length_b   1.000
_cell.length_c   1.000
_cell.angle_alpha   90.00
_cell.angle_beta   90.00
_cell.angle_gamma   90.00
#
_symmetry.space_group_name_H-M   'P 1'
#
loop_
_entity.id
_entity.type
_entity.pdbx_description
1 polymer ?
#
loop_
_entity_poly.entity_id
_entity_poly.type
_entity_poly.pdbx_seq_one_letter_code
_entity_poly.pdbx_strand_id
1 'polypeptide(L)' 'MRTTITIDDALYEQALNLAEPGMDKPADIVREAIQTYVRVQAGRRLAALGATAPDMQDVPRRRDAPTGP' A
#
# COMPACT_ATOMS: atom_id res chain seq x y z
N MET A 1 -15.01 16.18 -1.50
CA MET A 1 -16.31 15.47 -1.51
C MET A 1 -16.67 15.15 -0.08
N ARG A 2 -17.93 15.37 0.35
CA ARG A 2 -18.41 14.96 1.67
C ARG A 2 -19.38 13.80 1.50
N THR A 3 -19.11 12.71 2.21
CA THR A 3 -19.87 11.47 2.13
C THR A 3 -20.09 10.95 3.55
N THR A 4 -21.29 10.46 3.83
CA THR A 4 -21.60 9.76 5.08
C THR A 4 -21.47 8.26 4.81
N ILE A 5 -20.72 7.55 5.65
CA ILE A 5 -20.52 6.10 5.56
C ILE A 5 -20.85 5.47 6.92
N THR A 6 -21.34 4.24 6.89
CA THR A 6 -21.56 3.44 8.10
C THR A 6 -20.36 2.53 8.31
N ILE A 7 -19.78 2.53 9.51
CA ILE A 7 -18.65 1.70 9.93
C ILE A 7 -19.02 1.01 11.24
N ASP A 8 -18.47 -0.18 11.45
CA ASP A 8 -18.58 -0.89 12.72
C ASP A 8 -17.77 -0.17 13.82
N ASP A 9 -18.41 0.10 14.96
CA ASP A 9 -17.79 0.82 16.07
C ASP A 9 -16.57 0.08 16.63
N ALA A 10 -16.61 -1.25 16.72
CA ALA A 10 -15.48 -2.05 17.20
C ALA A 10 -14.29 -1.98 16.24
N LEU A 11 -14.55 -1.91 14.94
CA LEU A 11 -13.49 -1.70 13.93
C LEU A 11 -12.91 -0.29 14.03
N TYR A 12 -13.76 0.72 14.24
CA TYR A 12 -13.32 2.11 14.38
C TYR A 12 -12.46 2.31 15.64
N GLU A 13 -12.86 1.73 16.77
CA GLU A 13 -12.10 1.75 18.02
C GLU A 13 -10.75 1.04 17.89
N GLN A 14 -10.70 -0.11 17.19
CA GLN A 14 -9.42 -0.78 16.89
C GLN A 14 -8.50 0.11 16.05
N ALA A 15 -9.05 0.78 15.04
CA ALA A 15 -8.27 1.70 14.21
C ALA A 15 -7.74 2.88 15.04
N LEU A 16 -8.54 3.46 15.93
CA LEU A 16 -8.11 4.52 16.84
C LEU A 16 -6.98 4.07 17.79
N ASN A 17 -7.09 2.88 18.37
CA ASN A 17 -6.07 2.34 19.28
C ASN A 17 -4.71 2.10 18.59
N LEU A 18 -4.72 1.86 17.28
CA LEU A 18 -3.53 1.64 16.48
C LEU A 18 -3.05 2.91 15.75
N ALA A 19 -3.84 3.98 15.80
CA ALA A 19 -3.55 5.19 15.05
C ALA A 19 -2.33 5.91 15.63
N GLU A 20 -1.55 6.55 14.76
CA GLU A 20 -0.44 7.38 15.20
C GLU A 20 -0.95 8.61 15.99
N PRO A 21 -0.15 9.13 16.94
CA PRO A 21 -0.53 10.32 17.70
C PRO A 21 -0.91 11.49 16.78
N GLY A 22 -2.13 12.03 16.94
CA GLY A 22 -2.64 13.15 16.14
C GLY A 22 -3.57 12.73 15.00
N MET A 23 -3.84 11.43 14.82
CA MET A 23 -4.83 10.91 13.87
C MET A 23 -6.21 10.72 14.52
N ASP A 24 -6.70 11.78 15.17
CA ASP A 24 -7.85 11.73 16.08
C ASP A 24 -9.19 12.00 15.38
N LYS A 25 -9.14 12.36 14.09
CA LYS A 25 -10.31 12.72 13.29
C LYS A 25 -10.77 11.51 12.47
N PRO A 26 -12.08 11.18 12.47
CA PRO A 26 -12.62 10.09 11.66
C PRO A 26 -12.22 10.18 10.17
N ALA A 27 -12.13 11.41 9.65
CA ALA A 27 -11.75 11.65 8.26
C ALA A 27 -10.30 11.24 7.93
N ASP A 28 -9.38 11.34 8.88
CA ASP A 28 -7.97 11.03 8.67
C ASP A 28 -7.74 9.52 8.69
N ILE A 29 -8.38 8.81 9.62
CA ILE A 29 -8.40 7.33 9.66
C ILE A 29 -8.98 6.76 8.38
N VAL A 30 -10.13 7.28 7.92
CA VAL A 30 -10.77 6.82 6.68
C VAL A 30 -9.90 7.10 5.46
N ARG A 31 -9.24 8.27 5.41
CA ARG A 31 -8.31 8.60 4.32
C ARG A 31 -7.15 7.61 4.28
N GLU A 32 -6.53 7.32 5.42
CA GLU A 32 -5.40 6.40 5.51
C GLU A 32 -5.81 4.96 5.14
N ALA A 33 -6.98 4.52 5.60
CA ALA A 33 -7.55 3.21 5.23
C ALA A 33 -7.72 3.07 3.71
N ILE A 34 -8.24 4.10 3.03
CA ILE A 34 -8.40 4.09 1.58
C ILE A 34 -7.05 4.07 0.86
N GLN A 35 -6.07 4.87 1.30
CA GLN A 35 -4.73 4.88 0.70
C GLN A 35 -4.04 3.51 0.84
N THR A 36 -4.13 2.92 2.03
CA THR A 36 -3.61 1.59 2.31
C THR A 36 -4.29 0.53 1.45
N TYR A 37 -5.62 0.57 1.32
CA TYR A 37 -6.36 -0.35 0.46
C TYR A 37 -5.88 -0.30 -1.00
N VAL A 38 -5.72 0.90 -1.56
CA VAL A 38 -5.22 1.08 -2.93
C VAL A 38 -3.83 0.48 -3.07
N ARG A 39 -2.93 0.73 -2.11
CA ARG A 39 -1.56 0.19 -2.11
C ARG A 39 -1.56 -1.34 -2.11
N VAL A 40 -2.38 -1.96 -1.24
CA VAL A 40 -2.49 -3.43 -1.14
C VAL A 40 -3.06 -4.03 -2.43
N GLN A 41 -4.11 -3.44 -3.00
CA GLN A 41 -4.70 -3.95 -4.26
C GLN A 41 -3.75 -3.80 -5.45
N ALA A 42 -3.01 -2.70 -5.52
CA ALA A 42 -1.97 -2.51 -6.53
C ALA A 42 -0.90 -3.61 -6.41
N GLY A 43 -0.40 -3.89 -5.21
CA GLY A 43 0.56 -4.97 -4.95
C GLY A 43 0.01 -6.34 -5.36
N ARG A 44 -1.24 -6.66 -5.00
CA ARG A 44 -1.90 -7.92 -5.40
C ARG A 44 -2.00 -8.06 -6.92
N ARG A 45 -2.36 -6.98 -7.63
CA ARG A 45 -2.42 -6.98 -9.10
C ARG A 45 -1.05 -7.21 -9.72
N LEU A 46 -0.01 -6.55 -9.21
CA LEU A 46 1.37 -6.75 -9.67
C LEU A 46 1.86 -8.18 -9.42
N ALA A 47 1.58 -8.74 -8.24
CA ALA A 47 1.93 -10.12 -7.92
C ALA A 47 1.22 -11.12 -8.85
N ALA A 48 -0.03 -10.85 -9.23
CA ALA A 48 -0.77 -11.68 -10.19
C ALA A 48 -0.19 -11.60 -11.63
N LEU A 49 0.55 -10.55 -11.97
CA LEU A 49 1.30 -10.44 -13.23
C LEU A 49 2.67 -11.15 -13.17
N GLY A 50 3.05 -11.71 -12.01
CA GLY A 50 4.24 -12.55 -11.92
C GLY A 50 4.18 -13.72 -12.91
N ALA A 51 5.28 -14.00 -13.60
CA ALA A 51 5.41 -15.07 -14.60
C ALA A 51 4.46 -14.99 -15.81
N THR A 52 3.72 -13.89 -16.01
CA THR A 52 2.85 -13.73 -17.20
C THR A 52 3.61 -13.27 -18.46
N ALA A 53 4.92 -13.09 -18.36
CA ALA A 53 5.80 -12.73 -19.49
C ALA A 53 7.00 -13.70 -19.58
N PRO A 54 6.78 -14.98 -19.95
CA PRO A 54 7.82 -16.01 -19.98
C PRO A 54 8.91 -15.75 -21.02
N ASP A 55 8.58 -15.06 -22.12
CA ASP A 55 9.50 -14.74 -23.21
C ASP A 55 10.14 -13.34 -23.07
N MET A 56 10.03 -12.71 -21.89
CA MET A 56 10.65 -11.42 -21.63
C MET A 56 12.19 -11.53 -21.72
N GLN A 57 12.81 -10.68 -22.53
CA GLN A 57 14.27 -10.62 -22.63
C GLN A 57 14.89 -10.23 -21.27
N ASP A 58 16.00 -10.89 -20.92
CA ASP A 58 16.69 -10.63 -19.65
C ASP A 58 17.22 -9.18 -19.60
N VAL A 59 17.00 -8.50 -18.48
CA VAL A 59 17.41 -7.11 -18.31
C VAL A 59 18.89 -7.09 -17.90
N PRO A 60 19.78 -6.37 -18.63
CA PRO A 60 21.20 -6.32 -18.30
C PRO A 60 21.42 -5.81 -16.87
N ARG A 61 22.01 -6.64 -16.01
CA ARG A 61 22.38 -6.22 -14.66
C ARG A 61 23.52 -5.21 -14.75
N ARG A 62 23.28 -3.95 -14.36
CA ARG A 62 24.37 -3.03 -14.04
C ARG A 62 25.05 -3.52 -12.78
N ARG A 63 26.17 -4.22 -12.95
CA ARG A 63 27.19 -4.28 -11.89
C ARG A 63 28.03 -3.03 -12.07
N ASP A 64 28.14 -2.22 -11.03
CA ASP A 64 29.17 -1.19 -11.00
C ASP A 64 30.51 -1.89 -11.27
N ALA A 65 31.31 -1.31 -12.17
CA ALA A 65 32.65 -1.82 -12.43
C ALA A 65 33.39 -1.93 -11.09
N PRO A 66 34.14 -3.01 -10.83
CA PRO A 66 34.86 -3.12 -9.58
C PRO A 66 35.77 -1.89 -9.46
N THR A 67 35.46 -1.02 -8.50
CA THR A 67 36.36 0.05 -8.09
C THR A 67 37.54 -0.66 -7.42
N GLY A 68 38.51 -1.05 -8.24
CA GLY A 68 39.83 -1.48 -7.78
C GLY A 68 40.58 -0.30 -7.16
N PRO A 69 41.62 -0.59 -6.36
CA PRO A 69 42.31 0.38 -5.52
C PRO A 69 42.97 1.53 -6.30
#